data_AF-A0A7J5W1P3-F1
#
_entry.id   AF-A0A7J5W1P3-F1
#
_cell.length_a   1.000
_cell.length_b   1.000
_cell.length_c   1.000
_cell.angle_alpha   90.00
_cell.angle_beta   90.00
_cell.angle_gamma   90.00
#
_symmetry.space_group_name_H-M   'P 1'
#
loop_
_entity.id
_entity.type
_entity.pdbx_description
1 polymer ?
#
loop_
_entity_poly.entity_id
_entity_poly.type
_entity_poly.pdbx_seq_one_letter_code
_entity_poly.pdbx_strand_id
1 'polypeptide(L)'
;MNPELRNYLKKILILTFAAAALMAIAWQFVPEWFSPVMPFVLAFFLGSSILSFSILQKKAINEPKRFVTGFLAHTVIRMFVYLIIILVYGLSYRSDAVNFILGFFVLYTIFTFFEVMQFIRLTRNNQISR
;
A
#
# COMPACT_ATOMS: atom_id res chain seq x y z
N MET A 1 6.27 -21.01 -6.91
CA MET A 1 6.15 -19.65 -6.36
C MET A 1 7.43 -19.29 -5.63
N ASN A 2 8.12 -18.20 -6.00
CA ASN A 2 9.41 -17.83 -5.41
C ASN A 2 9.27 -17.67 -3.87
N PRO A 3 10.19 -18.19 -3.03
CA PRO A 3 10.04 -18.16 -1.57
C PRO A 3 9.91 -16.73 -1.02
N GLU A 4 10.60 -15.76 -1.65
CA GLU A 4 10.48 -14.34 -1.35
C GLU A 4 9.06 -13.79 -1.61
N LEU A 5 8.44 -14.19 -2.72
CA LEU A 5 7.07 -13.76 -3.06
C LEU A 5 6.05 -14.33 -2.08
N ARG A 6 6.21 -15.59 -1.68
CA ARG A 6 5.35 -16.20 -0.66
C ARG A 6 5.48 -15.50 0.70
N ASN A 7 6.69 -15.11 1.08
CA ASN A 7 6.94 -14.40 2.34
C ASN A 7 6.34 -12.98 2.31
N TYR A 8 6.50 -12.26 1.21
CA TYR A 8 5.89 -10.95 1.01
C TYR A 8 4.36 -11.03 1.05
N LEU A 9 3.77 -11.96 0.29
CA LEU A 9 2.32 -12.17 0.26
C LEU A 9 1.76 -12.50 1.64
N LYS A 10 2.43 -13.36 2.42
CA LYS A 10 2.03 -13.64 3.80
C LYS A 10 2.04 -12.37 4.66
N LYS A 11 3.13 -11.59 4.61
CA LYS A 11 3.28 -10.38 5.43
C LYS A 11 2.25 -9.31 5.06
N ILE A 12 2.00 -9.11 3.77
CA ILE A 12 1.00 -8.12 3.34
C ILE A 12 -0.42 -8.58 3.69
N LEU A 13 -0.75 -9.87 3.53
CA LEU A 13 -2.04 -10.39 3.95
C LEU A 13 -2.25 -10.25 5.47
N ILE A 14 -1.22 -10.52 6.27
CA ILE A 14 -1.27 -10.30 7.73
C ILE A 14 -1.48 -8.80 8.03
N LEU A 15 -0.75 -7.91 7.36
CA LEU A 15 -0.90 -6.46 7.54
C LEU A 15 -2.30 -5.98 7.16
N THR A 16 -2.81 -6.45 6.02
CA THR A 16 -4.15 -6.12 5.53
C THR A 16 -5.23 -6.66 6.46
N PHE A 17 -5.09 -7.89 6.95
CA PHE A 17 -6.02 -8.47 7.92
C PHE A 17 -5.98 -7.71 9.25
N ALA A 18 -4.80 -7.35 9.74
CA ALA A 18 -4.63 -6.54 10.94
C ALA A 18 -5.25 -5.14 10.78
N ALA A 19 -5.02 -4.48 9.63
CA ALA A 19 -5.63 -3.19 9.32
C ALA A 19 -7.15 -3.28 9.23
N ALA A 20 -7.68 -4.35 8.60
CA ALA A 20 -9.11 -4.59 8.52
C ALA A 20 -9.72 -4.85 9.91
N ALA A 21 -9.06 -5.64 10.76
CA ALA A 21 -9.49 -5.89 12.13
C ALA A 21 -9.48 -4.59 12.97
N LEU A 22 -8.42 -3.78 12.86
CA LEU A 22 -8.35 -2.48 13.54
C LEU A 22 -9.46 -1.54 13.08
N MET A 23 -9.75 -1.49 11.78
CA MET A 23 -10.88 -0.70 11.28
C MET A 23 -12.23 -1.24 11.75
N ALA A 24 -12.42 -2.56 11.77
CA ALA A 24 -13.66 -3.18 12.25
C ALA A 24 -13.88 -2.92 13.74
N ILE A 25 -12.82 -2.96 14.55
CA ILE A 25 -12.86 -2.60 15.97
C ILE A 25 -13.18 -1.11 16.11
N ALA A 26 -12.46 -0.24 15.41
CA ALA A 26 -12.67 1.21 15.49
C ALA A 26 -14.07 1.63 15.02
N TRP A 27 -14.66 0.92 14.05
CA TRP A 27 -16.04 1.11 13.61
C TRP A 27 -17.05 0.87 14.74
N GLN A 28 -16.79 -0.04 15.68
CA GLN A 28 -17.69 -0.27 16.82
C GLN A 28 -17.72 0.90 17.80
N PHE A 29 -16.62 1.65 17.90
CA PHE A 29 -16.50 2.77 18.84
C PHE A 29 -16.86 4.10 18.22
N VAL A 30 -16.50 4.33 16.95
CA VAL A 30 -16.63 5.64 16.29
C VAL A 30 -17.06 5.50 14.82
N PRO A 31 -18.26 4.96 14.53
CA PRO A 31 -18.71 4.68 13.16
C PRO A 31 -18.82 5.94 12.29
N GLU A 32 -19.13 7.09 12.91
CA GLU A 32 -19.29 8.38 12.21
C GLU A 32 -18.00 8.89 11.55
N TRP A 33 -16.83 8.39 11.97
CA TRP A 33 -15.53 8.80 11.42
C TRP A 33 -15.09 7.93 10.25
N PHE A 34 -15.82 6.86 9.96
CA PHE A 34 -15.47 5.93 8.89
C PHE A 34 -16.35 6.12 7.68
N SER A 35 -15.70 6.40 6.55
CA SER A 35 -16.37 6.38 5.26
C SER A 35 -16.83 4.96 4.93
N PRO A 36 -18.07 4.76 4.41
CA PRO A 36 -18.56 3.47 3.94
C PRO A 36 -17.66 2.83 2.86
N VAL A 37 -16.81 3.63 2.20
CA VAL A 37 -15.95 3.19 1.10
C VAL A 37 -14.61 2.62 1.59
N MET A 38 -14.30 2.72 2.88
CA MET A 38 -13.03 2.23 3.45
C MET A 38 -12.66 0.78 3.12
N PRO A 39 -13.60 -0.20 3.12
CA PRO A 39 -13.27 -1.57 2.71
C PRO A 39 -12.74 -1.66 1.27
N PHE A 40 -13.29 -0.86 0.35
CA PHE A 40 -12.83 -0.79 -1.04
C PHE A 40 -11.45 -0.14 -1.14
N VAL A 41 -11.18 0.89 -0.33
CA VAL A 41 -9.87 1.54 -0.23
C VAL A 41 -8.82 0.53 0.23
N LEU A 42 -9.11 -0.26 1.27
CA LEU A 42 -8.19 -1.29 1.76
C LEU A 42 -7.92 -2.37 0.70
N ALA A 43 -8.95 -2.83 -0.02
CA ALA A 43 -8.78 -3.77 -1.13
C ALA A 43 -7.90 -3.18 -2.24
N PHE A 44 -8.07 -1.89 -2.54
CA PHE A 44 -7.24 -1.17 -3.51
C PHE A 44 -5.78 -1.06 -3.06
N PHE A 45 -5.52 -0.78 -1.78
CA PHE A 45 -4.15 -0.78 -1.22
C PHE A 45 -3.50 -2.15 -1.30
N LEU A 46 -4.22 -3.22 -0.96
CA LEU A 46 -3.73 -4.60 -1.10
C LEU A 46 -3.38 -4.91 -2.56
N GLY A 47 -4.29 -4.65 -3.50
CA GLY A 47 -4.09 -4.91 -4.92
C GLY A 47 -2.92 -4.11 -5.50
N SER A 48 -2.86 -2.82 -5.18
CA SER A 48 -1.75 -1.95 -5.57
C SER A 48 -0.42 -2.50 -5.08
N SER A 49 -0.33 -2.90 -3.82
CA SER A 49 0.92 -3.38 -3.22
C SER A 49 1.38 -4.76 -3.74
N ILE A 50 0.44 -5.63 -4.12
CA ILE A 50 0.74 -6.91 -4.80
C ILE A 50 1.27 -6.63 -6.21
N LEU A 51 0.64 -5.69 -6.92
CA LEU A 51 1.06 -5.27 -8.26
C LEU A 51 2.47 -4.68 -8.22
N SER A 52 2.74 -3.79 -7.25
CA SER A 52 4.07 -3.21 -7.03
C SER A 52 5.11 -4.30 -6.89
N PHE A 53 4.90 -5.24 -5.96
CA PHE A 53 5.85 -6.32 -5.71
C PHE A 53 6.09 -7.19 -6.94
N SER A 54 5.04 -7.50 -7.70
CA SER A 54 5.13 -8.31 -8.91
C SER A 54 5.97 -7.64 -10.01
N ILE A 55 5.80 -6.32 -10.21
CA ILE A 55 6.58 -5.53 -11.17
C ILE A 55 8.02 -5.41 -10.69
N LEU A 56 8.22 -5.14 -9.40
CA LEU A 56 9.52 -4.91 -8.80
C LEU A 56 10.38 -6.18 -8.78
N GLN A 57 9.81 -7.34 -8.46
CA GLN A 57 10.55 -8.60 -8.42
C GLN A 57 11.19 -8.94 -9.77
N LYS A 58 10.46 -8.73 -10.88
CA LYS A 58 10.99 -8.97 -12.23
C LYS A 58 12.21 -8.10 -12.53
N LYS A 59 12.22 -6.85 -12.04
CA LYS A 59 13.33 -5.91 -12.23
C LYS A 59 14.49 -6.15 -11.27
N ALA A 60 14.22 -6.65 -10.06
CA ALA A 60 15.23 -6.92 -9.02
C ALA A 60 16.24 -8.00 -9.43
N ILE A 61 15.78 -9.02 -10.16
CA ILE A 61 16.59 -10.17 -10.57
C ILE A 61 17.55 -9.78 -11.70
N ASN A 62 17.09 -8.97 -12.66
CA ASN A 62 17.86 -8.70 -13.87
C ASN A 62 18.76 -7.47 -13.74
N GLU A 63 18.32 -6.40 -13.06
CA GLU A 63 19.05 -5.12 -13.03
C GLU A 63 18.85 -4.34 -11.72
N PRO A 64 19.64 -4.59 -10.65
CA PRO A 64 19.45 -3.97 -9.34
C PRO A 64 19.57 -2.43 -9.34
N LYS A 65 20.31 -1.83 -10.29
CA LYS A 65 20.34 -0.37 -10.47
C LYS A 65 19.01 0.18 -11.02
N ARG A 66 18.39 -0.50 -11.99
CA ARG A 66 17.08 -0.10 -12.55
C ARG A 66 15.91 -0.42 -11.61
N PHE A 67 16.10 -1.33 -10.66
CA PHE A 67 15.13 -1.63 -9.60
C PHE A 67 14.84 -0.42 -8.71
N VAL A 68 15.87 0.30 -8.25
CA VAL A 68 15.71 1.48 -7.40
C VAL A 68 14.94 2.59 -8.12
N THR A 69 15.34 2.92 -9.35
CA THR A 69 14.62 3.91 -10.19
C THR A 69 13.19 3.48 -10.47
N GLY A 70 12.96 2.19 -10.73
CA GLY A 70 11.62 1.63 -10.93
C GLY A 70 10.73 1.73 -9.71
N PHE A 71 11.27 1.49 -8.51
CA PHE A 71 10.53 1.64 -7.25
C PHE A 71 10.15 3.10 -6.98
N LEU A 72 11.11 4.02 -7.14
CA LEU A 72 10.87 5.45 -6.98
C LEU A 72 9.80 5.94 -7.95
N ALA A 73 9.90 5.58 -9.24
CA ALA A 73 8.90 5.93 -10.23
C ALA A 73 7.52 5.36 -9.88
N HIS A 74 7.46 4.08 -9.45
CA HIS A 74 6.20 3.47 -9.00
C HIS A 74 5.60 4.23 -7.81
N THR A 75 6.42 4.58 -6.81
CA THR A 75 5.98 5.30 -5.61
C THR A 75 5.41 6.67 -5.98
N VAL A 76 6.08 7.41 -6.86
CA VAL A 76 5.62 8.72 -7.35
C VAL A 76 4.31 8.58 -8.13
N ILE A 77 4.23 7.66 -9.08
CA ILE A 77 3.00 7.42 -9.88
C ILE A 77 1.84 7.07 -8.94
N ARG A 78 2.07 6.17 -7.98
CA ARG A 78 1.09 5.80 -6.96
C ARG A 78 0.59 7.02 -6.19
N MET A 79 1.48 7.89 -5.74
CA MET A 79 1.09 9.11 -5.00
C MET A 79 0.16 9.99 -5.83
N PHE A 80 0.43 10.19 -7.13
CA PHE A 80 -0.47 10.93 -8.01
C PHE A 80 -1.82 10.24 -8.19
N VAL A 81 -1.83 8.93 -8.40
CA VAL A 81 -3.09 8.15 -8.50
C VAL A 81 -3.92 8.31 -7.24
N TYR A 82 -3.29 8.26 -6.07
CA TYR A 82 -3.96 8.41 -4.78
C TYR A 82 -4.54 9.81 -4.60
N LEU A 83 -3.79 10.83 -5.01
CA LEU A 83 -4.24 12.22 -4.96
C LEU A 83 -5.46 12.44 -5.87
N ILE A 84 -5.47 11.85 -7.07
CA ILE A 84 -6.63 11.87 -7.97
C ILE A 84 -7.84 11.19 -7.32
N ILE A 85 -7.67 10.00 -6.73
CA ILE A 85 -8.76 9.28 -6.05
C ILE A 85 -9.35 10.12 -4.93
N ILE A 86 -8.49 10.73 -4.11
CA ILE A 86 -8.91 11.62 -3.02
C ILE A 86 -9.70 12.82 -3.55
N LEU A 87 -9.22 13.49 -4.59
CA LEU A 87 -9.91 14.65 -5.17
C LEU A 87 -11.25 14.26 -5.79
N VAL A 88 -11.29 13.20 -6.60
CA VAL A 88 -12.51 12.72 -7.25
C VAL A 88 -13.56 12.35 -6.21
N TYR A 89 -13.18 11.59 -5.18
CA TYR A 89 -14.11 11.20 -4.12
C TYR A 89 -14.54 12.39 -3.25
N GLY A 90 -13.58 13.20 -2.78
CA GLY A 90 -13.85 14.33 -1.89
C GLY A 90 -14.70 15.42 -2.54
N LEU A 91 -14.57 15.63 -3.86
CA LEU A 91 -15.43 16.57 -4.59
C LEU A 91 -16.83 16.00 -4.85
N SER A 92 -16.96 14.69 -5.02
CA SER A 92 -18.24 14.02 -5.25
C SER A 92 -19.08 13.91 -3.97
N TYR A 93 -18.43 13.64 -2.83
CA TYR A 93 -19.09 13.39 -1.54
C TYR A 93 -18.49 14.27 -0.44
N ARG A 94 -18.71 15.59 -0.53
CA ARG A 94 -18.14 16.58 0.39
C ARG A 94 -18.45 16.31 1.87
N SER A 95 -19.63 15.76 2.18
CA SER A 95 -20.03 15.44 3.55
C SER A 95 -19.20 14.32 4.19
N ASP A 96 -18.64 13.42 3.37
CA ASP A 96 -17.81 12.29 3.81
C ASP A 96 -16.31 12.50 3.48
N ALA A 97 -15.98 13.60 2.80
CA ALA A 97 -14.64 13.85 2.28
C ALA A 97 -13.57 13.85 3.37
N VAL A 98 -13.84 14.48 4.53
CA VAL A 98 -12.87 14.56 5.63
C VAL A 98 -12.57 13.18 6.20
N ASN A 99 -13.61 12.39 6.49
CA ASN A 99 -13.50 11.03 6.99
C ASN A 99 -12.75 10.13 6.01
N PHE A 100 -13.11 10.23 4.71
CA PHE A 100 -12.43 9.49 3.66
C PHE A 100 -10.94 9.86 3.56
N ILE A 101 -10.61 11.15 3.55
CA ILE A 101 -9.23 11.64 3.45
C ILE A 101 -8.40 11.13 4.63
N LEU A 102 -8.93 11.24 5.86
CA LEU A 102 -8.23 10.79 7.06
C LEU A 102 -8.01 9.28 7.06
N GLY A 103 -9.05 8.49 6.78
CA GLY A 103 -8.93 7.03 6.69
C GLY A 103 -7.97 6.59 5.58
N PHE A 104 -8.05 7.24 4.41
CA PHE A 104 -7.14 7.00 3.30
C PHE A 104 -5.70 7.33 3.68
N PHE A 105 -5.47 8.43 4.38
CA PHE A 105 -4.13 8.85 4.82
C PHE A 105 -3.51 7.89 5.83
N VAL A 106 -4.30 7.36 6.77
CA VAL A 106 -3.84 6.34 7.73
C VAL A 106 -3.43 5.06 7.00
N LEU A 107 -4.29 4.54 6.12
CA LEU A 107 -3.98 3.36 5.31
C LEU A 107 -2.76 3.61 4.41
N TYR A 108 -2.70 4.77 3.77
CA TYR A 108 -1.57 5.19 2.95
C TYR A 108 -0.26 5.10 3.73
N THR A 109 -0.22 5.68 4.93
CA THR A 109 0.98 5.68 5.77
C THR A 109 1.40 4.26 6.14
N ILE A 110 0.47 3.42 6.59
CA ILE A 110 0.75 2.03 7.00
C ILE A 110 1.31 1.20 5.82
N PHE A 111 0.65 1.24 4.66
CA PHE A 111 1.05 0.45 3.50
C PHE A 111 2.34 0.98 2.86
N THR A 112 2.53 2.30 2.80
CA THR A 112 3.77 2.90 2.29
C THR A 112 4.96 2.55 3.18
N PHE A 113 4.80 2.63 4.51
CA PHE A 113 5.87 2.27 5.44
C PHE A 113 6.26 0.79 5.30
N PHE A 114 5.26 -0.09 5.15
CA PHE A 114 5.51 -1.50 4.88
C PHE A 114 6.28 -1.72 3.57
N GLU A 115 5.86 -1.10 2.47
CA GLU A 115 6.54 -1.24 1.17
C GLU A 115 7.98 -0.75 1.21
N VAL A 116 8.24 0.41 1.81
CA VAL A 116 9.59 0.96 1.94
C VAL A 116 10.46 0.03 2.79
N MET A 117 9.94 -0.52 3.87
CA MET A 117 10.67 -1.49 4.71
C MET A 117 11.01 -2.77 3.95
N GLN A 118 10.09 -3.30 3.14
CA GLN A 118 10.37 -4.47 2.29
C GLN A 118 11.37 -4.14 1.18
N PHE A 119 11.26 -2.97 0.58
CA PHE A 119 12.20 -2.48 -0.43
C PHE A 119 13.63 -2.42 0.14
N ILE A 120 13.83 -1.78 1.29
CA ILE A 120 15.14 -1.71 1.95
C ILE A 120 15.69 -3.11 2.23
N ARG A 121 14.86 -4.05 2.69
CA ARG A 121 15.26 -5.45 2.92
C ARG A 121 15.70 -6.14 1.64
N LEU A 122 14.95 -5.98 0.54
CA LEU A 122 15.27 -6.56 -0.77
C LEU A 122 16.59 -6.01 -1.32
N THR A 123 16.79 -4.69 -1.24
CA THR A 123 18.03 -4.05 -1.69
C THR A 123 19.22 -4.48 -0.83
N ARG A 124 19.06 -4.58 0.50
CA ARG A 124 20.12 -5.03 1.42
C ARG A 124 20.53 -6.48 1.15
N ASN A 125 19.58 -7.38 0.93
CA ASN A 125 19.89 -8.78 0.64
C ASN A 125 20.58 -8.96 -0.72
N ASN A 126 20.21 -8.17 -1.74
CA ASN A 126 20.87 -8.22 -3.04
C ASN A 126 22.26 -7.56 -3.07
N GLN A 127 22.62 -6.73 -2.08
CA GLN A 127 23.95 -6.12 -1.96
C GLN A 127 24.98 -7.02 -1.26
N ILE A 128 24.55 -8.11 -0.60
CA ILE A 128 25.43 -9.04 0.14
C ILE A 128 26.00 -10.16 -0.76
N SER A 129 25.57 -10.24 -2.03
CA SER A 129 26.10 -11.22 -3.00
C SER A 129 27.14 -10.63 -3.98
N ARG A 130 27.82 -9.54 -3.60
CA ARG A 130 28.97 -9.01 -4.33
C ARG A 130 30.22 -9.01 -3.48
#